data_AF-J5Y6D5-F1
#
_entry.id   AF-J5Y6D5-F1
#
_cell.length_a   1.000
_cell.length_b   1.000
_cell.length_c   1.000
_cell.angle_alpha   90.00
_cell.angle_beta   90.00
_cell.angle_gamma   90.00
#
_symmetry.space_group_name_H-M   'P 1'
#
loop_
_entity.id
_entity.type
_entity.pdbx_description
1 polymer ?
#
loop_
_entity_poly.entity_id
_entity_poly.type
_entity_poly.pdbx_seq_one_letter_code
_entity_poly.pdbx_strand_id
1 'polypeptide(L)'
;MALDARKHPAQRGCREEGRKRYLMNGSAYTGDMLVGEIIRRDPRNIAILESAGMGCVGCPASQSESLDDACMVHGMNAAEVLGMLNGSNA
;
A
#
# COMPACT_ATOMS: atom_id res chain seq x y z
N MET A 1 -20.67 -22.77 -30.24
CA MET A 1 -19.27 -22.54 -29.80
C MET A 1 -19.28 -22.18 -28.33
N ALA A 2 -18.29 -22.66 -27.59
CA ALA A 2 -18.28 -22.79 -26.13
C ALA A 2 -18.09 -21.48 -25.34
N LEU A 3 -18.71 -21.48 -24.17
CA LEU A 3 -18.29 -20.97 -22.86
C LEU A 3 -16.94 -20.23 -22.76
N ASP A 4 -16.98 -18.99 -22.26
CA ASP A 4 -16.00 -18.46 -21.29
C ASP A 4 -16.73 -17.41 -20.42
N ALA A 5 -17.40 -17.86 -19.36
CA ALA A 5 -16.88 -17.87 -18.00
C ALA A 5 -16.60 -16.46 -17.43
N ARG A 6 -17.61 -15.94 -16.72
CA ARG A 6 -17.49 -15.45 -15.34
C ARG A 6 -16.06 -15.02 -14.93
N LYS A 7 -15.71 -13.75 -15.12
CA LYS A 7 -15.01 -13.00 -14.07
C LYS A 7 -15.73 -11.67 -13.89
N HIS A 8 -16.12 -11.48 -12.64
CA HIS A 8 -17.19 -10.61 -12.20
C HIS A 8 -16.81 -9.12 -12.23
N PRO A 9 -17.82 -8.24 -12.21
CA PRO A 9 -17.77 -6.81 -12.47
C PRO A 9 -17.36 -6.04 -11.21
N ALA A 10 -16.44 -5.09 -11.30
CA ALA A 10 -16.09 -4.24 -10.16
C ALA A 10 -15.53 -2.86 -10.51
N GLN A 11 -15.97 -2.23 -11.61
CA GLN A 11 -15.76 -0.79 -11.80
C GLN A 11 -17.09 -0.04 -11.82
N ARG A 12 -17.95 -0.42 -10.86
CA ARG A 12 -19.16 0.31 -10.50
C ARG A 12 -18.87 1.00 -9.17
N GLY A 13 -18.51 2.28 -9.24
CA GLY A 13 -18.59 3.26 -8.16
C GLY A 13 -17.64 3.09 -6.97
N CYS A 14 -16.47 3.73 -7.03
CA CYS A 14 -15.82 4.26 -5.83
C CYS A 14 -15.76 5.78 -5.96
N ARG A 15 -16.92 6.38 -5.67
CA ARG A 15 -17.20 7.78 -5.33
C ARG A 15 -15.93 8.54 -4.90
N GLU A 16 -15.52 9.53 -5.69
CA GLU A 16 -14.41 10.47 -5.41
C GLU A 16 -14.77 11.47 -4.29
N GLU A 17 -15.25 10.98 -3.14
CA GLU A 17 -15.64 11.82 -2.02
C GLU A 17 -14.65 11.65 -0.87
N GLY A 18 -13.67 12.56 -0.84
CA GLY A 18 -13.06 13.05 0.40
C GLY A 18 -11.99 12.18 1.05
N ARG A 19 -10.72 12.44 0.74
CA ARG A 19 -9.64 12.14 1.71
C ARG A 19 -8.41 13.05 1.66
N LYS A 20 -8.59 14.35 1.42
CA LYS A 20 -7.56 15.35 1.77
C LYS A 20 -7.55 15.63 3.27
N ARG A 21 -7.24 14.60 4.06
CA ARG A 21 -6.93 14.73 5.48
C ARG A 21 -5.49 14.25 5.72
N TYR A 22 -4.57 14.74 4.90
CA TYR A 22 -3.16 14.83 5.30
C TYR A 22 -3.07 15.92 6.37
N LEU A 23 -3.44 15.58 7.60
CA LEU A 23 -3.28 16.50 8.72
C LEU A 23 -1.85 16.38 9.24
N MET A 24 -1.17 17.51 9.15
CA MET A 24 0.11 17.78 9.78
C MET A 24 0.03 17.48 11.29
N ASN A 25 1.07 16.82 11.78
CA ASN A 25 1.44 16.56 13.19
C ASN A 25 0.97 15.24 13.82
N GLY A 26 1.77 14.19 13.57
CA GLY A 26 1.90 13.01 14.44
C GLY A 26 1.56 11.69 13.74
N SER A 27 2.59 10.91 13.37
CA SER A 27 2.51 9.47 13.01
C SER A 27 2.04 9.11 11.60
N ALA A 28 2.15 9.99 10.60
CA ALA A 28 1.95 9.61 9.20
C ALA A 28 3.18 8.89 8.63
N TYR A 29 2.98 7.79 7.92
CA TYR A 29 4.01 7.14 7.12
C TYR A 29 4.30 7.98 5.88
N THR A 30 5.58 8.02 5.47
CA THR A 30 6.08 8.76 4.31
C THR A 30 6.87 7.83 3.38
N GLY A 31 6.99 8.20 2.10
CA GLY A 31 7.60 7.32 1.08
C GLY A 31 9.09 7.10 1.25
N ASP A 32 9.77 8.03 1.91
CA ASP A 32 11.18 7.98 2.27
C ASP A 32 11.46 7.05 3.46
N MET A 33 10.43 6.62 4.21
CA MET A 33 10.62 5.64 5.27
C MET A 33 10.98 4.28 4.69
N LEU A 34 11.88 3.59 5.40
CA LEU A 34 12.19 2.20 5.09
C LEU A 34 10.97 1.33 5.33
N VAL A 35 10.74 0.39 4.42
CA VAL A 35 9.66 -0.60 4.57
C VAL A 35 9.80 -1.36 5.90
N GLY A 36 11.02 -1.71 6.27
CA GLY A 36 11.32 -2.32 7.57
C GLY A 36 11.01 -1.43 8.78
N GLU A 37 11.07 -0.11 8.65
CA GLU A 37 10.66 0.80 9.73
C GLU A 37 9.14 0.84 9.86
N ILE A 38 8.41 0.90 8.74
CA ILE A 38 6.94 0.88 8.69
C ILE A 38 6.40 -0.40 9.33
N ILE A 39 7.00 -1.55 9.01
CA ILE A 39 6.63 -2.86 9.57
C ILE A 39 6.98 -2.97 11.05
N ARG A 40 8.15 -2.46 11.48
CA ARG A 40 8.53 -2.46 12.90
C ARG A 40 7.63 -1.58 13.76
N ARG A 41 7.14 -0.46 13.20
CA ARG A 41 6.16 0.42 13.85
C ARG A 41 4.82 -0.27 13.99
N ASP A 42 4.36 -0.94 12.94
CA ASP A 42 3.14 -1.73 12.97
C ASP A 42 3.21 -2.94 12.03
N PRO A 43 3.31 -4.17 12.58
CA PRO A 43 3.36 -5.40 11.79
C PRO A 43 2.11 -5.64 10.94
N ARG A 44 0.97 -5.01 11.25
CA ARG A 44 -0.26 -5.11 10.44
C ARG A 44 -0.08 -4.52 9.05
N ASN A 45 0.88 -3.60 8.89
CA ASN A 45 1.23 -3.02 7.59
C ASN A 45 1.74 -4.07 6.60
N ILE A 46 2.28 -5.21 7.05
CA ILE A 46 2.68 -6.31 6.17
C ILE A 46 1.50 -6.73 5.28
N ALA A 47 0.32 -6.97 5.87
CA ALA A 47 -0.85 -7.39 5.11
C ALA A 47 -1.33 -6.33 4.11
N ILE A 48 -1.18 -5.04 4.44
CA ILE A 48 -1.52 -3.93 3.55
C ILE A 48 -0.55 -3.88 2.36
N LEU A 49 0.75 -4.00 2.63
CA LEU A 49 1.80 -4.00 1.62
C LEU A 49 1.71 -5.24 0.71
N GLU A 50 1.43 -6.41 1.27
CA GLU A 50 1.16 -7.63 0.51
C GLU A 50 -0.07 -7.47 -0.40
N SER A 51 -1.15 -6.87 0.13
CA SER A 51 -2.37 -6.59 -0.65
C SER A 51 -2.13 -5.54 -1.74
N ALA A 52 -1.19 -4.61 -1.53
CA ALA A 52 -0.76 -3.64 -2.53
C ALA A 52 0.17 -4.25 -3.60
N GLY A 53 0.63 -5.49 -3.41
CA GLY A 53 1.47 -6.22 -4.35
C GLY A 53 2.95 -6.32 -3.96
N MET A 54 3.33 -5.83 -2.78
CA MET A 54 4.67 -5.98 -2.21
C MET A 54 4.78 -7.24 -1.35
N GLY A 55 4.56 -8.41 -1.95
CA GLY A 55 4.55 -9.70 -1.25
C GLY A 55 5.88 -10.11 -0.58
N CYS A 56 6.99 -9.46 -0.95
CA CYS A 56 8.33 -9.81 -0.46
C CYS A 56 8.74 -9.05 0.82
N VAL A 57 7.93 -8.11 1.32
CA VAL A 57 8.29 -7.23 2.45
C VAL A 57 8.39 -7.95 3.80
N GLY A 58 7.85 -9.17 3.90
CA GLY A 58 8.00 -10.04 5.07
C GLY A 58 9.41 -10.61 5.23
N CYS A 59 10.24 -10.59 4.19
CA CYS A 59 11.63 -11.04 4.26
C CYS A 59 12.54 -9.90 4.75
N PRO A 60 13.39 -10.11 5.77
CA PRO A 60 14.27 -9.06 6.28
C PRO A 60 15.24 -8.50 5.23
N ALA A 61 15.55 -9.27 4.17
CA ALA A 61 16.37 -8.80 3.05
C ALA A 61 15.68 -7.73 2.19
N SER A 62 14.35 -7.72 2.13
CA SER A 62 13.55 -6.77 1.33
C SER A 62 13.10 -5.54 2.15
N GLN A 63 13.52 -5.45 3.41
CA GLN A 63 13.14 -4.37 4.33
C GLN A 63 14.14 -3.21 4.35
N SER A 64 15.26 -3.33 3.64
CA SER A 64 16.32 -2.33 3.54
C SER A 64 16.08 -1.25 2.47
N GLU A 65 14.98 -1.32 1.75
CA GLU A 65 14.60 -0.36 0.71
C GLU A 65 13.58 0.66 1.25
N SER A 66 13.58 1.86 0.67
CA SER A 66 12.54 2.86 0.93
C SER A 66 11.22 2.42 0.30
N LEU A 67 10.09 2.88 0.84
CA LEU A 67 8.79 2.55 0.26
C LEU A 67 8.68 3.04 -1.19
N ASP A 68 9.23 4.22 -1.47
CA ASP A 68 9.20 4.83 -2.81
C ASP A 68 10.07 4.05 -3.81
N ASP A 69 11.29 3.64 -3.43
CA ASP A 69 12.15 2.81 -4.28
C ASP A 69 11.51 1.45 -4.56
N ALA A 70 10.96 0.81 -3.53
CA ALA A 70 10.25 -0.46 -3.69
C ALA A 70 9.06 -0.30 -4.64
N CYS A 71 8.26 0.76 -4.48
CA CYS A 71 7.16 1.04 -5.40
C CYS A 71 7.66 1.31 -6.83
N MET A 72 8.76 2.03 -6.98
CA MET A 72 9.35 2.35 -8.29
C MET A 72 9.85 1.10 -9.03
N VAL A 73 10.56 0.21 -8.34
CA VAL A 73 11.07 -1.05 -8.91
C VAL A 73 9.93 -1.99 -9.31
N HIS A 74 8.83 -1.96 -8.56
CA HIS A 74 7.66 -2.80 -8.80
C HIS A 74 6.55 -2.13 -9.63
N GLY A 75 6.76 -0.89 -10.11
CA GLY A 75 5.80 -0.15 -10.95
C GLY A 75 4.49 0.21 -10.24
N MET A 76 4.53 0.40 -8.92
CA MET A 76 3.38 0.73 -8.07
C MET A 76 3.34 2.22 -7.75
N ASN A 77 2.15 2.71 -7.38
CA ASN A 77 1.99 4.09 -6.95
C ASN A 77 2.23 4.22 -5.44
N ALA A 78 3.39 4.76 -5.06
CA ALA A 78 3.73 4.99 -3.65
C ALA A 78 2.67 5.83 -2.90
N ALA A 79 2.01 6.77 -3.58
CA ALA A 79 0.97 7.59 -2.96
C ALA A 79 -0.30 6.79 -2.62
N GLU A 80 -0.68 5.80 -3.44
CA GLU A 80 -1.79 4.90 -3.11
C GLU A 80 -1.44 4.04 -1.89
N VAL A 81 -0.25 3.44 -1.87
CA VAL A 81 0.21 2.59 -0.76
C VAL A 81 0.26 3.40 0.54
N LEU A 82 0.81 4.60 0.50
CA LEU A 82 0.80 5.53 1.64
C LEU A 82 -0.62 5.91 2.07
N GLY A 83 -1.55 6.05 1.13
CA GLY A 83 -2.97 6.25 1.41
C GLY A 83 -3.59 5.06 2.16
N MET A 84 -3.25 3.83 1.78
CA MET A 84 -3.73 2.62 2.46
C MET A 84 -3.12 2.48 3.86
N LEU A 85 -1.82 2.70 4.01
CA LEU A 85 -1.11 2.63 5.29
C LEU A 85 -1.62 3.67 6.29
N ASN A 86 -1.70 4.94 5.87
CA ASN A 86 -2.20 6.01 6.72
C ASN A 86 -3.73 5.93 6.93
N GLY A 87 -4.45 5.19 6.07
CA GLY A 87 -5.90 5.01 6.19
C GLY A 87 -6.30 3.88 7.11
N SER A 88 -5.46 2.86 7.26
CA SER A 88 -5.69 1.72 8.13
C SER A 88 -5.34 2.02 9.59
N ASN A 89 -4.60 3.10 9.83
CA ASN A 89 -4.20 3.58 11.16
C ASN A 89 -5.08 4.74 11.67
N ALA A 90 -6.27 4.92 11.08
CA ALA A 90 -7.26 5.95 11.44
C ALA A 90 -8.38 5.38 12.32
#